data_AF-A0AA37KY76-F1
#
_entry.id   AF-A0AA37KY76-F1
#
_cell.length_a   1.000
_cell.length_b   1.000
_cell.length_c   1.000
_cell.angle_alpha   90.00
_cell.angle_beta   90.00
_cell.angle_gamma   90.00
#
_symmetry.space_group_name_H-M   'P 1'
#
loop_
_entity.id
_entity.type
_entity.pdbx_description
1 polymer ?
#
loop_
_entity_poly.entity_id
_entity_poly.type
_entity_poly.pdbx_seq_one_letter_code
_entity_poly.pdbx_strand_id
1 'polypeptide(L)'
;MKRLFSALLCLALIAGSAACSDDETTRPVLVVNAGESFLSLDALARAGKISVTSSLPWRVTAAAGDKWFTLSATEGPAGYSEIEVTFDRNEGPARSAQLAFASEDLIVPFVVSQSAPKDGYDAPDYYFYAGFGTMPALYAGLHVLSHDKPSYFYYTRSRTFDPDKFPPHVKVTTAADRTSDATEAEKDAMCREMKRRVLEINKADPTAVFGLYVDDLRCRLGYDWFVAQGIDSARVKVSLLSDGTATYNNFYNYFGDPASAQQNWETYAAEVEALDWNHGGRYPETRAEFELESWTWPYYLATRPGYRLVMQNGALLESSCPFITDKLREMQIEDIQPYEMLSTLPESARRQFYDMAGFDYDKFAALFDASPKGNLIIIGTSHQNAASEQQQRDYVARIVGQYGAAYDIFFKPHPADTSSASYETDFPGLTLLPGQMPFEIFVWSLMDHVDMIGGYPSTVFLTVPVDKVRFIFAPDAESLVRPLNLLFRDAANVEWMQ
;
A
#
# COMPACT_ATOMS: atom_id res chain seq x y z
N MET A 1 -45.85 10.87 -2.52
CA MET A 1 -46.69 11.19 -3.69
C MET A 1 -46.67 12.69 -3.89
N LYS A 2 -46.10 13.16 -5.02
CA LYS A 2 -46.45 14.38 -5.79
C LYS A 2 -46.32 15.75 -5.06
N ARG A 3 -45.60 16.80 -5.49
CA ARG A 3 -45.03 17.29 -6.78
C ARG A 3 -44.11 18.50 -6.40
N LEU A 4 -42.90 18.72 -6.97
CA LEU A 4 -42.57 19.33 -8.29
C LEU A 4 -43.19 20.75 -8.43
N PHE A 5 -42.51 21.89 -8.66
CA PHE A 5 -41.55 22.34 -9.70
C PHE A 5 -40.97 23.73 -9.27
N SER A 6 -39.65 23.97 -9.37
CA SER A 6 -38.93 24.78 -10.38
C SER A 6 -38.79 26.32 -10.21
N ALA A 7 -37.52 26.72 -10.13
CA ALA A 7 -36.80 27.82 -10.79
C ALA A 7 -37.56 29.02 -11.38
N LEU A 8 -37.09 30.24 -11.08
CA LEU A 8 -36.83 31.25 -12.11
C LEU A 8 -35.85 32.35 -11.65
N LEU A 9 -34.85 32.52 -12.51
CA LEU A 9 -33.91 33.63 -12.70
C LEU A 9 -34.59 35.01 -12.68
N CYS A 10 -33.92 36.05 -12.15
CA CYS A 10 -33.63 37.31 -12.86
C CYS A 10 -33.13 38.45 -11.94
N LEU A 11 -31.96 38.98 -12.31
CA LEU A 11 -31.46 40.35 -12.20
C LEU A 11 -32.06 41.29 -11.13
N ALA A 12 -31.19 41.76 -10.24
CA ALA A 12 -31.26 43.12 -9.72
C ALA A 12 -30.04 43.92 -10.20
N LEU A 13 -30.26 44.74 -11.22
CA LEU A 13 -29.47 45.93 -11.52
C LEU A 13 -29.56 46.88 -10.30
N ILE A 14 -28.41 47.31 -9.78
CA ILE A 14 -28.34 48.54 -8.98
C ILE A 14 -27.46 49.51 -9.75
N ALA A 15 -28.12 50.41 -10.48
CA ALA A 15 -27.56 51.68 -10.87
C ALA A 15 -27.68 52.62 -9.65
N GLY A 16 -26.55 52.94 -9.03
CA GLY A 16 -26.42 53.98 -8.01
C GLY A 16 -25.36 54.97 -8.47
N SER A 17 -25.79 56.08 -9.06
CA SER A 17 -24.93 57.17 -9.49
C SER A 17 -24.50 58.06 -8.32
N ALA A 18 -23.18 58.11 -8.11
CA ALA A 18 -22.36 59.21 -7.63
C ALA A 18 -22.59 59.80 -6.22
N ALA A 19 -21.81 59.30 -5.27
CA ALA A 19 -21.00 60.15 -4.40
C ALA A 19 -19.55 59.63 -4.48
N CYS A 20 -18.65 60.45 -5.03
CA CYS A 20 -17.24 60.15 -5.18
C CYS A 20 -16.56 60.04 -3.81
N SER A 21 -16.16 58.83 -3.45
CA SER A 21 -14.90 58.59 -2.73
C SER A 21 -14.25 57.37 -3.39
N ASP A 22 -13.49 57.63 -4.46
CA ASP A 22 -12.53 56.69 -5.02
C ASP A 22 -11.44 56.46 -3.97
N ASP A 23 -11.55 55.39 -3.21
CA ASP A 23 -10.42 54.70 -2.54
C ASP A 23 -10.90 53.38 -1.90
N GLU A 24 -11.58 52.53 -2.68
CA GLU A 24 -11.42 51.10 -2.49
C GLU A 24 -10.24 50.67 -3.36
N THR A 25 -9.03 50.86 -2.83
CA THR A 25 -7.83 50.22 -3.37
C THR A 25 -8.13 48.74 -3.50
N THR A 26 -8.35 48.27 -4.73
CA THR A 26 -8.60 46.87 -5.03
C THR A 26 -7.33 46.14 -4.60
N ARG A 27 -7.38 45.42 -3.47
CA ARG A 27 -6.19 44.70 -2.99
C ARG A 27 -5.66 43.85 -4.14
N PRO A 28 -4.35 43.93 -4.47
CA PRO A 28 -3.80 43.13 -5.56
C PRO A 28 -4.05 41.65 -5.27
N VAL A 29 -4.72 40.98 -6.22
CA VAL A 29 -4.94 39.54 -6.21
C VAL A 29 -4.06 38.95 -7.30
N LEU A 30 -3.29 37.92 -6.97
CA LEU A 30 -2.50 37.13 -7.90
C LEU A 30 -2.63 35.66 -7.52
N VAL A 31 -3.25 34.87 -8.39
CA VAL A 31 -3.41 33.43 -8.23
C VAL A 31 -2.72 32.75 -9.40
N VAL A 32 -1.71 31.93 -9.10
CA VAL A 32 -0.98 31.13 -10.07
C VAL A 32 -1.50 29.69 -9.97
N ASN A 33 -1.79 29.10 -11.13
CA ASN A 33 -2.23 27.71 -11.29
C ASN A 33 -3.32 27.27 -10.30
N ALA A 34 -4.41 28.05 -10.21
CA ALA A 34 -5.52 27.83 -9.28
C ALA A 34 -5.13 27.77 -7.78
N GLY A 35 -3.97 28.32 -7.41
CA GLY A 35 -3.45 28.33 -6.04
C GLY A 35 -2.35 27.32 -5.79
N GLU A 36 -2.02 26.48 -6.78
CA GLU A 36 -0.88 25.58 -6.71
C GLU A 36 0.46 26.34 -6.72
N SER A 37 1.48 25.71 -6.15
CA SER A 37 2.82 26.29 -6.04
C SER A 37 3.86 25.66 -6.98
N PHE A 38 3.45 24.69 -7.81
CA PHE A 38 4.35 24.01 -8.71
C PHE A 38 3.68 23.41 -9.95
N LEU A 39 4.51 23.03 -10.92
CA LEU A 39 4.22 22.21 -12.09
C LEU A 39 5.28 21.09 -12.16
N SER A 40 4.85 19.83 -12.06
CA SER A 40 5.71 18.64 -12.16
C SER A 40 5.42 17.88 -13.45
N LEU A 41 6.46 17.55 -14.20
CA LEU A 41 6.35 16.96 -15.54
C LEU A 41 7.35 15.82 -15.73
N ASP A 42 6.99 14.84 -16.55
CA ASP A 42 7.88 13.72 -16.85
C ASP A 42 9.06 14.13 -17.76
N ALA A 43 10.02 13.22 -17.88
CA ALA A 43 11.21 13.42 -18.71
C ALA A 43 10.90 13.53 -20.21
N LEU A 44 9.76 12.99 -20.66
CA LEU A 44 9.32 12.97 -22.05
C LEU A 44 8.46 14.17 -22.44
N ALA A 45 7.97 14.94 -21.47
CA ALA A 45 7.18 16.11 -21.72
C ALA A 45 7.99 17.12 -22.55
N ARG A 46 7.27 17.90 -23.34
CA ARG A 46 7.83 18.99 -24.16
C ARG A 46 7.20 20.34 -23.84
N ALA A 47 6.05 20.31 -23.19
CA ALA A 47 5.32 21.50 -22.81
C ALA A 47 4.50 21.24 -21.54
N GLY A 48 4.18 22.33 -20.85
CA GLY A 48 3.21 22.41 -19.77
C GLY A 48 2.53 23.77 -19.79
N LYS A 49 1.51 23.94 -18.95
CA LYS A 49 0.74 25.20 -18.87
C LYS A 49 0.68 25.70 -17.44
N ILE A 50 0.86 27.01 -17.28
CA ILE A 50 0.65 27.73 -16.03
C ILE A 50 -0.46 28.74 -16.27
N SER A 51 -1.54 28.67 -15.49
CA SER A 51 -2.57 29.71 -15.50
C SER A 51 -2.22 30.83 -14.52
N VAL A 52 -2.55 32.07 -14.88
CA VAL A 52 -2.38 33.24 -14.01
C VAL A 52 -3.67 34.01 -14.01
N THR A 53 -4.25 34.24 -12.82
CA THR A 53 -5.38 35.15 -12.64
C THR A 53 -4.93 36.30 -11.75
N SER A 54 -4.94 37.53 -12.26
CA SER A 54 -4.47 38.71 -11.52
C SER A 54 -5.46 39.86 -11.62
N SER A 55 -5.62 40.67 -10.57
CA SER A 55 -6.44 41.90 -10.62
C SER A 55 -5.70 43.08 -11.28
N LEU A 56 -4.38 42.98 -11.42
CA LEU A 56 -3.47 43.98 -12.01
C LEU A 56 -2.52 43.32 -13.01
N PRO A 57 -1.78 44.10 -13.83
CA PRO A 57 -0.75 43.54 -14.69
C PRO A 57 0.28 42.72 -13.90
N TRP A 58 0.69 41.58 -14.45
CA TRP A 58 1.59 40.65 -13.80
C TRP A 58 2.88 40.48 -14.62
N ARG A 59 3.94 40.06 -13.94
CA ARG A 59 5.22 39.65 -14.55
C ARG A 59 5.71 38.35 -13.92
N VAL A 60 6.48 37.56 -14.66
CA VAL A 60 7.17 36.37 -14.14
C VAL A 60 8.65 36.46 -14.44
N THR A 61 9.45 36.07 -13.45
CA THR A 61 10.91 36.00 -13.58
C THR A 61 11.37 34.60 -13.19
N ALA A 62 12.34 34.06 -13.92
CA ALA A 62 13.04 32.83 -13.56
C ALA A 62 14.37 33.17 -12.84
N ALA A 63 14.85 32.26 -12.00
CA ALA A 63 16.16 32.41 -11.38
C ALA A 63 17.29 32.47 -12.43
N ALA A 64 18.33 33.24 -12.14
CA ALA A 64 19.47 33.39 -13.04
C ALA A 64 20.18 32.04 -13.25
N GLY A 65 20.22 31.54 -14.49
CA GLY A 65 20.89 30.30 -14.86
C GLY A 65 19.95 29.21 -15.38
N ASP A 66 18.65 29.31 -15.10
CA ASP A 66 17.64 28.38 -15.60
C ASP A 66 17.34 28.64 -17.08
N LYS A 67 18.00 27.89 -17.96
CA LYS A 67 17.89 28.01 -19.43
C LYS A 67 17.27 26.79 -20.12
N TRP A 68 16.78 25.84 -19.34
CA TRP A 68 16.30 24.55 -19.85
C TRP A 68 14.82 24.57 -20.29
N PHE A 69 14.13 25.70 -20.07
CA PHE A 69 12.76 25.94 -20.53
C PHE A 69 12.60 27.36 -21.09
N THR A 70 11.50 27.58 -21.81
CA THR A 70 11.06 28.88 -22.32
C THR A 70 9.63 29.15 -21.89
N LEU A 71 9.33 30.41 -21.55
CA LEU A 71 7.97 30.88 -21.28
C LEU A 71 7.44 31.63 -22.48
N SER A 72 6.24 31.29 -22.93
CA SER A 72 5.54 31.99 -24.02
C SER A 72 5.25 33.47 -23.71
N ALA A 73 5.14 33.84 -22.44
CA ALA A 73 5.00 35.20 -21.97
C ALA A 73 5.71 35.39 -20.62
N THR A 74 6.37 36.55 -20.43
CA THR A 74 7.00 36.94 -19.16
C THR A 74 6.24 38.06 -18.44
N GLU A 75 5.20 38.59 -19.05
CA GLU A 75 4.28 39.60 -18.50
C GLU A 75 2.91 39.48 -19.15
N GLY A 76 1.88 40.00 -18.49
CA GLY A 76 0.53 40.01 -19.02
C GLY A 76 -0.40 41.00 -18.32
N PRO A 77 -1.59 41.26 -18.91
CA PRO A 77 -2.55 42.20 -18.37
C PRO A 77 -3.25 41.65 -17.13
N ALA A 78 -4.03 42.52 -16.46
CA ALA A 78 -5.02 42.07 -15.50
C ALA A 78 -6.04 41.11 -16.15
N GLY A 79 -6.61 40.23 -15.35
CA GLY A 79 -7.49 39.16 -15.78
C GLY A 79 -6.78 37.80 -15.82
N TYR A 80 -7.28 36.92 -16.68
CA TYR A 80 -6.77 35.57 -16.84
C TYR A 80 -5.76 35.49 -17.99
N SER A 81 -4.68 34.76 -17.79
CA SER A 81 -3.64 34.46 -18.78
C SER A 81 -3.22 32.99 -18.70
N GLU A 82 -2.79 32.41 -19.81
CA GLU A 82 -2.12 31.11 -19.85
C GLU A 82 -0.70 31.29 -20.38
N ILE A 83 0.26 30.73 -19.67
CA ILE A 83 1.66 30.67 -20.08
C ILE A 83 1.96 29.23 -20.43
N GLU A 84 2.25 28.99 -21.71
CA GLU A 84 2.90 27.77 -22.14
C GLU A 84 4.37 27.80 -21.70
N VAL A 85 4.79 26.73 -21.04
CA VAL A 85 6.18 26.43 -20.68
C VAL A 85 6.66 25.36 -21.64
N THR A 86 7.68 25.64 -22.46
CA THR A 86 8.26 24.67 -23.39
C THR A 86 9.65 24.26 -22.92
N PHE A 87 10.02 23.01 -23.09
CA PHE A 87 11.32 22.47 -22.68
C PHE A 87 11.69 21.28 -23.55
N ASP A 88 12.98 20.98 -23.62
CA ASP A 88 13.45 19.76 -24.27
C ASP A 88 13.14 18.53 -23.43
N ARG A 89 13.20 17.34 -24.07
CA ARG A 89 13.29 16.08 -23.35
C ARG A 89 14.38 16.18 -22.28
N ASN A 90 14.10 15.71 -21.07
CA ASN A 90 15.17 15.50 -20.12
C ASN A 90 15.86 14.16 -20.42
N GLU A 91 17.16 14.18 -20.72
CA GLU A 91 17.98 12.97 -20.85
C GLU A 91 18.97 12.82 -19.69
N GLY A 92 19.04 13.81 -18.80
CA GLY A 92 19.94 13.86 -17.65
C GLY A 92 19.23 13.65 -16.31
N PRO A 93 19.87 14.07 -15.21
CA PRO A 93 19.26 14.08 -13.87
C PRO A 93 17.97 14.90 -13.83
N ALA A 94 17.10 14.61 -12.84
CA ALA A 94 15.93 15.42 -12.56
C ALA A 94 16.36 16.89 -12.32
N ARG A 95 15.53 17.83 -12.79
CA ARG A 95 15.82 19.27 -12.76
C ARG A 95 14.62 20.07 -12.31
N SER A 96 14.87 21.20 -11.66
CA SER A 96 13.83 22.14 -11.26
C SER A 96 14.30 23.59 -11.40
N ALA A 97 13.35 24.51 -11.44
CA ALA A 97 13.56 25.94 -11.56
C ALA A 97 12.54 26.71 -10.71
N GLN A 98 12.98 27.82 -10.13
CA GLN A 98 12.13 28.73 -9.37
C GLN A 98 11.67 29.88 -10.26
N LEU A 99 10.36 30.10 -10.28
CA LEU A 99 9.69 31.24 -10.88
C LEU A 99 9.13 32.15 -9.79
N ALA A 100 9.20 33.45 -10.02
CA ALA A 100 8.54 34.44 -9.18
C ALA A 100 7.54 35.23 -10.02
N PHE A 101 6.25 34.99 -9.77
CA PHE A 101 5.16 35.78 -10.33
C PHE A 101 4.94 37.00 -9.45
N ALA A 102 4.89 38.19 -10.04
CA ALA A 102 4.71 39.43 -9.33
C ALA A 102 3.56 40.25 -9.93
N SER A 103 2.77 40.87 -9.05
CA SER A 103 1.73 41.84 -9.38
C SER A 103 1.85 42.97 -8.34
N GLU A 104 2.39 44.10 -8.77
CA GLU A 104 2.92 45.14 -7.86
C GLU A 104 3.90 44.57 -6.81
N ASP A 105 3.56 44.68 -5.53
CA ASP A 105 4.35 44.19 -4.38
C ASP A 105 4.01 42.73 -4.01
N LEU A 106 2.95 42.14 -4.58
CA LEU A 106 2.59 40.76 -4.33
C LEU A 106 3.48 39.82 -5.13
N ILE A 107 4.19 38.92 -4.45
CA ILE A 107 5.06 37.91 -5.06
C ILE A 107 4.55 36.51 -4.71
N VAL A 108 4.29 35.70 -5.73
CA VAL A 108 3.92 34.29 -5.62
C VAL A 108 5.07 33.44 -6.19
N PRO A 109 5.81 32.70 -5.35
CA PRO A 109 6.82 31.76 -5.83
C PRO A 109 6.13 30.54 -6.46
N PHE A 110 6.75 30.00 -7.51
CA PHE A 110 6.23 28.85 -8.24
C PHE A 110 7.38 27.98 -8.77
N VAL A 111 7.26 26.67 -8.66
CA VAL A 111 8.31 25.74 -9.09
C VAL A 111 7.93 25.04 -10.38
N VAL A 112 8.85 24.95 -11.33
CA VAL A 112 8.71 24.02 -12.47
C VAL A 112 9.75 22.92 -12.30
N SER A 113 9.34 21.67 -12.43
CA SER A 113 10.21 20.50 -12.32
C SER A 113 10.01 19.54 -13.48
N GLN A 114 11.10 18.89 -13.88
CA GLN A 114 11.09 17.84 -14.89
C GLN A 114 11.90 16.63 -14.40
N SER A 115 11.27 15.47 -14.40
CA SER A 115 11.84 14.21 -13.88
C SER A 115 12.99 13.67 -14.74
N ALA A 116 13.72 12.71 -14.18
CA ALA A 116 14.71 11.92 -14.92
C ALA A 116 14.02 10.85 -15.79
N PRO A 117 14.69 10.33 -16.86
CA PRO A 117 14.11 9.34 -17.77
C PRO A 117 13.62 8.04 -17.12
N LYS A 118 14.28 7.59 -16.05
CA LYS A 118 13.96 6.35 -15.33
C LYS A 118 14.48 6.40 -13.90
N ASP A 119 13.55 6.30 -12.95
CA ASP A 119 13.83 5.95 -11.56
C ASP A 119 13.31 4.52 -11.31
N GLY A 120 14.14 3.65 -10.75
CA GLY A 120 13.77 2.28 -10.39
C GLY A 120 12.98 2.20 -9.08
N TYR A 121 12.38 1.04 -8.78
CA TYR A 121 11.65 0.81 -7.53
C TYR A 121 12.53 0.90 -6.27
N ASP A 122 13.84 0.70 -6.42
CA ASP A 122 14.77 0.52 -5.30
C ASP A 122 15.61 1.77 -4.98
N ALA A 123 15.26 2.92 -5.57
CA ALA A 123 15.95 4.18 -5.33
C ALA A 123 15.07 5.40 -4.92
N PRO A 124 13.86 5.26 -4.33
CA PRO A 124 13.18 6.40 -3.72
C PRO A 124 14.02 7.19 -2.70
N ASP A 125 13.81 8.50 -2.70
CA ASP A 125 14.39 9.41 -1.70
C ASP A 125 13.60 9.37 -0.39
N TYR A 126 12.30 9.14 -0.48
CA TYR A 126 11.36 9.08 0.63
C TYR A 126 10.41 7.88 0.48
N TYR A 127 10.13 7.21 1.59
CA TYR A 127 9.17 6.09 1.61
C TYR A 127 7.93 6.41 2.45
N PHE A 128 6.80 5.96 1.94
CA PHE A 128 5.50 5.98 2.58
C PHE A 128 5.00 4.55 2.71
N TYR A 129 4.47 4.20 3.87
CA TYR A 129 3.91 2.89 4.15
C TYR A 129 2.48 3.03 4.65
N ALA A 130 1.58 2.20 4.13
CA ALA A 130 0.18 2.19 4.51
C ALA A 130 -0.35 0.74 4.56
N GLY A 131 -0.30 0.14 5.75
CA GLY A 131 -0.77 -1.23 6.00
C GLY A 131 -2.13 -1.28 6.68
N PHE A 132 -3.11 -1.94 6.06
CA PHE A 132 -4.45 -2.12 6.64
C PHE A 132 -4.67 -3.57 7.11
N GLY A 133 -4.16 -4.55 6.35
CA GLY A 133 -3.96 -5.92 6.81
C GLY A 133 -2.69 -6.13 7.66
N THR A 134 -2.63 -7.25 8.39
CA THR A 134 -1.41 -7.64 9.12
C THR A 134 -0.29 -8.04 8.16
N MET A 135 -0.58 -8.79 7.10
CA MET A 135 0.44 -9.25 6.15
C MET A 135 1.12 -8.05 5.44
N PRO A 136 0.40 -7.08 4.84
CA PRO A 136 1.04 -5.88 4.28
C PRO A 136 1.86 -5.09 5.31
N ALA A 137 1.37 -4.95 6.54
CA ALA A 137 2.12 -4.27 7.60
C ALA A 137 3.45 -4.98 7.92
N LEU A 138 3.46 -6.31 7.93
CA LEU A 138 4.68 -7.10 8.15
C LEU A 138 5.68 -6.96 7.00
N TYR A 139 5.23 -7.04 5.73
CA TYR A 139 6.09 -6.74 4.56
C TYR A 139 6.68 -5.33 4.65
N ALA A 140 5.86 -4.34 4.97
CA ALA A 140 6.30 -2.96 5.16
C ALA A 140 7.34 -2.83 6.28
N GLY A 141 7.12 -3.52 7.41
CA GLY A 141 8.04 -3.55 8.54
C GLY A 141 9.39 -4.18 8.21
N LEU A 142 9.42 -5.23 7.37
CA LEU A 142 10.66 -5.82 6.88
C LEU A 142 11.38 -4.88 5.90
N HIS A 143 10.64 -4.28 4.97
CA HIS A 143 11.23 -3.38 3.98
C HIS A 143 11.81 -2.10 4.62
N VAL A 144 11.11 -1.47 5.58
CA VAL A 144 11.62 -0.23 6.20
C VAL A 144 12.94 -0.45 6.95
N LEU A 145 13.22 -1.68 7.40
CA LEU A 145 14.48 -2.06 8.05
C LEU A 145 15.61 -2.38 7.06
N SER A 146 15.33 -2.42 5.75
CA SER A 146 16.33 -2.67 4.70
C SER A 146 17.10 -1.42 4.26
N HIS A 147 16.69 -0.23 4.72
CA HIS A 147 17.28 1.05 4.32
C HIS A 147 17.28 2.07 5.47
N ASP A 148 17.87 3.25 5.24
CA ASP A 148 17.95 4.37 6.18
C ASP A 148 17.23 5.65 5.69
N LYS A 149 16.46 5.54 4.61
CA LYS A 149 15.76 6.67 3.98
C LYS A 149 14.64 7.24 4.85
N PRO A 150 14.41 8.57 4.85
CA PRO A 150 13.31 9.18 5.58
C PRO A 150 11.97 8.52 5.23
N SER A 151 11.26 8.05 6.26
CA SER A 151 10.11 7.17 6.09
C SER A 151 8.90 7.64 6.90
N TYR A 152 7.70 7.49 6.33
CA TYR A 152 6.42 7.82 6.95
C TYR A 152 5.56 6.56 6.97
N PHE A 153 5.30 6.04 8.16
CA PHE A 153 4.75 4.70 8.32
C PHE A 153 3.39 4.74 9.00
N TYR A 154 2.37 4.23 8.31
CA TYR A 154 1.04 4.02 8.86
C TYR A 154 0.65 2.55 8.87
N TYR A 155 0.02 2.13 9.96
CA TYR A 155 -0.67 0.85 10.03
C TYR A 155 -1.95 0.95 10.88
N THR A 156 -3.02 0.31 10.42
CA THR A 156 -4.34 0.35 11.09
C THR A 156 -4.39 -0.51 12.35
N ARG A 157 -3.76 -1.68 12.32
CA ARG A 157 -3.81 -2.67 13.41
C ARG A 157 -2.74 -2.36 14.46
N SER A 158 -3.06 -1.50 15.43
CA SER A 158 -2.10 -0.95 16.41
C SER A 158 -1.28 -2.01 17.16
N ARG A 159 -1.79 -3.23 17.30
CA ARG A 159 -1.11 -4.34 17.99
C ARG A 159 -0.02 -5.02 17.15
N THR A 160 0.13 -4.68 15.88
CA THR A 160 1.11 -5.33 14.98
C THR A 160 2.54 -4.98 15.36
N PHE A 161 2.80 -3.71 15.66
CA PHE A 161 4.12 -3.23 16.07
C PHE A 161 4.02 -2.25 17.23
N ASP A 162 5.07 -2.17 18.04
CA ASP A 162 5.34 -1.10 18.99
C ASP A 162 5.96 0.11 18.25
N PRO A 163 5.29 1.27 18.17
CA PRO A 163 5.78 2.44 17.46
C PRO A 163 7.08 3.00 18.05
N ASP A 164 7.32 2.80 19.35
CA ASP A 164 8.51 3.31 20.03
C ASP A 164 9.78 2.51 19.70
N LYS A 165 9.63 1.37 19.00
CA LYS A 165 10.73 0.48 18.59
C LYS A 165 11.16 0.68 17.14
N PHE A 166 10.43 1.50 16.38
CA PHE A 166 10.83 1.84 15.02
C PHE A 166 12.16 2.61 14.98
N PRO A 167 12.92 2.49 13.87
CA PRO A 167 14.14 3.27 13.70
C PRO A 167 13.89 4.79 13.77
N PRO A 168 14.87 5.59 14.25
CA PRO A 168 14.72 7.05 14.36
C PRO A 168 14.40 7.79 13.06
N HIS A 169 14.71 7.21 11.90
CA HIS A 169 14.43 7.81 10.58
C HIS A 169 12.96 7.63 10.14
N VAL A 170 12.17 6.86 10.91
CA VAL A 170 10.77 6.55 10.62
C VAL A 170 9.83 7.38 11.49
N LYS A 171 8.89 8.08 10.87
CA LYS A 171 7.79 8.75 11.56
C LYS A 171 6.55 7.87 11.49
N VAL A 172 6.13 7.37 12.65
CA VAL A 172 5.03 6.41 12.75
C VAL A 172 3.71 7.11 13.08
N THR A 173 2.65 6.74 12.38
CA THR A 173 1.25 7.10 12.66
C THR A 173 0.44 5.82 12.85
N THR A 174 -0.35 5.72 13.92
CA THR A 174 -1.12 4.52 14.30
C THR A 174 -2.39 4.96 15.04
N ALA A 175 -3.32 4.05 15.31
CA ALA A 175 -4.47 4.39 16.17
C ALA A 175 -4.02 4.86 17.56
N ALA A 176 -4.78 5.80 18.13
CA ALA A 176 -4.53 6.33 19.47
C ALA A 176 -4.78 5.27 20.56
N ASP A 177 -5.81 4.44 20.40
CA ASP A 177 -6.02 3.27 21.23
C ASP A 177 -5.16 2.09 20.74
N ARG A 178 -4.21 1.68 21.57
CA ARG A 178 -3.26 0.61 21.26
C ARG A 178 -3.86 -0.79 21.40
N THR A 179 -5.10 -0.90 21.89
CA THR A 179 -5.81 -2.17 22.07
C THR A 179 -6.83 -2.46 20.96
N SER A 180 -7.09 -1.50 20.08
CA SER A 180 -8.04 -1.60 18.98
C SER A 180 -7.43 -1.14 17.64
N ASP A 181 -8.14 -1.41 16.56
CA ASP A 181 -7.76 -0.98 15.22
C ASP A 181 -8.16 0.49 15.01
N ALA A 182 -7.46 1.18 14.10
CA ALA A 182 -7.73 2.59 13.82
C ALA A 182 -9.17 2.83 13.36
N THR A 183 -9.79 3.84 13.96
CA THR A 183 -11.10 4.35 13.60
C THR A 183 -11.09 5.01 12.22
N GLU A 184 -12.26 5.18 11.62
CA GLU A 184 -12.38 5.85 10.32
C GLU A 184 -11.84 7.29 10.35
N ALA A 185 -12.12 8.03 11.43
CA ALA A 185 -11.62 9.39 11.61
C ALA A 185 -10.09 9.46 11.68
N GLU A 186 -9.44 8.43 12.25
CA GLU A 186 -7.97 8.34 12.29
C GLU A 186 -7.38 7.99 10.92
N LYS A 187 -8.04 7.12 10.15
CA LYS A 187 -7.64 6.85 8.75
C LYS A 187 -7.74 8.11 7.90
N ASP A 188 -8.85 8.84 8.00
CA ASP A 188 -9.04 10.12 7.31
C ASP A 188 -7.98 11.16 7.70
N ALA A 189 -7.66 11.25 8.99
CA ALA A 189 -6.62 12.14 9.49
C ALA A 189 -5.24 11.75 8.95
N MET A 190 -4.94 10.45 8.89
CA MET A 190 -3.72 9.94 8.29
C MET A 190 -3.64 10.26 6.80
N CYS A 191 -4.69 10.02 6.01
CA CYS A 191 -4.68 10.36 4.59
C CYS A 191 -4.38 11.84 4.35
N ARG A 192 -4.98 12.73 5.15
CA ARG A 192 -4.67 14.18 5.10
C ARG A 192 -3.23 14.48 5.46
N GLU A 193 -2.69 13.85 6.51
CA GLU A 193 -1.30 14.04 6.93
C GLU A 193 -0.30 13.55 5.87
N MET A 194 -0.53 12.37 5.28
CA MET A 194 0.35 11.82 4.24
C MET A 194 0.33 12.70 2.99
N LYS A 195 -0.85 13.11 2.52
CA LYS A 195 -1.00 14.06 1.39
C LYS A 195 -0.26 15.38 1.65
N ARG A 196 -0.47 15.97 2.83
CA ARG A 196 0.24 17.18 3.27
C ARG A 196 1.75 16.98 3.26
N ARG A 197 2.22 15.84 3.76
CA ARG A 197 3.65 15.53 3.84
C ARG A 197 4.30 15.44 2.46
N VAL A 198 3.64 14.81 1.50
CA VAL A 198 4.11 14.72 0.11
C VAL A 198 4.33 16.12 -0.47
N LEU A 199 3.38 17.03 -0.27
CA LEU A 199 3.50 18.42 -0.74
C LEU A 199 4.61 19.20 -0.03
N GLU A 200 4.80 18.99 1.27
CA GLU A 200 5.91 19.59 2.03
C GLU A 200 7.27 19.13 1.51
N ILE A 201 7.41 17.83 1.23
CA ILE A 201 8.63 17.26 0.65
C ILE A 201 8.84 17.82 -0.75
N ASN A 202 7.83 17.78 -1.62
CA ASN A 202 7.96 18.30 -2.98
C ASN A 202 8.31 19.80 -3.02
N LYS A 203 7.83 20.58 -2.05
CA LYS A 203 8.23 21.99 -1.91
C LYS A 203 9.70 22.15 -1.52
N ALA A 204 10.22 21.28 -0.66
CA ALA A 204 11.60 21.32 -0.18
C ALA A 204 12.59 20.70 -1.18
N ASP A 205 12.16 19.64 -1.86
CA ASP A 205 12.88 18.89 -2.89
C ASP A 205 11.92 18.58 -4.05
N PRO A 206 11.85 19.48 -5.05
CA PRO A 206 10.96 19.32 -6.21
C PRO A 206 11.34 18.19 -7.15
N THR A 207 12.46 17.51 -6.91
CA THR A 207 12.97 16.40 -7.72
C THR A 207 12.86 15.06 -7.02
N ALA A 208 12.43 15.03 -5.76
CA ALA A 208 12.32 13.82 -4.95
C ALA A 208 11.50 12.72 -5.64
N VAL A 209 12.00 11.49 -5.53
CA VAL A 209 11.29 10.26 -5.91
C VAL A 209 10.65 9.64 -4.68
N PHE A 210 9.39 9.22 -4.81
CA PHE A 210 8.57 8.69 -3.73
C PHE A 210 8.33 7.20 -3.90
N GLY A 211 8.59 6.43 -2.85
CA GLY A 211 8.20 5.03 -2.73
C GLY A 211 6.94 4.91 -1.88
N LEU A 212 5.93 4.18 -2.36
CA LEU A 212 4.75 3.81 -1.59
C LEU A 212 4.67 2.30 -1.47
N TYR A 213 4.62 1.81 -0.23
CA TYR A 213 4.27 0.42 0.09
C TYR A 213 2.88 0.41 0.69
N VAL A 214 1.91 -0.16 -0.04
CA VAL A 214 0.50 -0.09 0.32
C VAL A 214 -0.16 -1.44 0.12
N ASP A 215 -1.08 -1.79 1.01
CA ASP A 215 -2.04 -2.88 0.82
C ASP A 215 -2.69 -2.79 -0.59
N ASP A 216 -2.69 -3.90 -1.33
CA ASP A 216 -3.17 -3.94 -2.71
C ASP A 216 -4.66 -3.58 -2.86
N LEU A 217 -5.47 -3.78 -1.82
CA LEU A 217 -6.90 -3.42 -1.81
C LEU A 217 -7.11 -1.89 -1.63
N ARG A 218 -6.05 -1.16 -1.28
CA ARG A 218 -5.97 0.32 -1.16
C ARG A 218 -5.02 0.91 -2.21
N CYS A 219 -4.82 0.20 -3.32
CA CYS A 219 -3.88 0.57 -4.38
C CYS A 219 -4.10 1.97 -4.98
N ARG A 220 -5.32 2.52 -4.90
CA ARG A 220 -5.62 3.87 -5.39
C ARG A 220 -4.86 4.97 -4.64
N LEU A 221 -4.40 4.73 -3.42
CA LEU A 221 -3.62 5.72 -2.67
C LEU A 221 -2.34 6.17 -3.39
N GLY A 222 -1.74 5.33 -4.25
CA GLY A 222 -0.62 5.74 -5.09
C GLY A 222 -0.95 6.90 -6.03
N TYR A 223 -2.18 6.93 -6.55
CA TYR A 223 -2.67 8.06 -7.34
C TYR A 223 -3.12 9.21 -6.45
N ASP A 224 -4.04 8.96 -5.49
CA ASP A 224 -4.68 10.02 -4.72
C ASP A 224 -3.70 10.78 -3.81
N TRP A 225 -2.64 10.13 -3.31
CA TRP A 225 -1.65 10.78 -2.44
C TRP A 225 -0.55 11.50 -3.21
N PHE A 226 -0.39 11.26 -4.51
CA PHE A 226 0.75 11.79 -5.27
C PHE A 226 0.29 12.44 -6.56
N VAL A 227 -0.17 11.63 -7.52
CA VAL A 227 -0.50 12.08 -8.88
C VAL A 227 -1.66 13.07 -8.87
N ALA A 228 -2.71 12.79 -8.10
CA ALA A 228 -3.85 13.69 -7.92
C ALA A 228 -3.46 15.04 -7.29
N GLN A 229 -2.33 15.10 -6.58
CA GLN A 229 -1.79 16.34 -6.02
C GLN A 229 -0.85 17.07 -7.00
N GLY A 230 -0.73 16.60 -8.24
CA GLY A 230 0.10 17.19 -9.29
C GLY A 230 1.55 16.69 -9.31
N ILE A 231 1.91 15.69 -8.50
CA ILE A 231 3.22 15.03 -8.58
C ILE A 231 3.28 14.20 -9.87
N ASP A 232 4.37 14.33 -10.64
CA ASP A 232 4.57 13.50 -11.83
C ASP A 232 4.60 12.01 -11.46
N SER A 233 3.75 11.21 -12.13
CA SER A 233 3.62 9.78 -11.90
C SER A 233 4.94 9.02 -12.11
N ALA A 234 5.86 9.51 -12.94
CA ALA A 234 7.17 8.88 -13.11
C ALA A 234 8.05 8.93 -11.84
N ARG A 235 7.77 9.87 -10.91
CA ARG A 235 8.43 10.01 -9.60
C ARG A 235 7.82 9.13 -8.51
N VAL A 236 6.75 8.39 -8.81
CA VAL A 236 6.03 7.57 -7.83
C VAL A 236 6.28 6.09 -8.11
N LYS A 237 6.75 5.36 -7.10
CA LYS A 237 7.04 3.92 -7.15
C LYS A 237 6.16 3.20 -6.15
N VAL A 238 5.12 2.53 -6.63
CA VAL A 238 4.12 1.87 -5.81
C VAL A 238 4.36 0.37 -5.78
N SER A 239 4.53 -0.16 -4.59
CA SER A 239 4.56 -1.59 -4.29
C SER A 239 3.24 -1.97 -3.62
N LEU A 240 2.38 -2.66 -4.38
CA LEU A 240 1.11 -3.19 -3.92
C LEU A 240 1.37 -4.49 -3.16
N LEU A 241 1.27 -4.45 -1.85
CA LEU A 241 1.51 -5.57 -0.96
C LEU A 241 0.25 -6.43 -0.87
N SER A 242 0.36 -7.70 -1.26
CA SER A 242 -0.72 -8.69 -1.11
C SER A 242 -1.23 -8.74 0.34
N ASP A 243 -2.54 -8.58 0.54
CA ASP A 243 -3.22 -8.82 1.82
C ASP A 243 -3.08 -10.30 2.27
N GLY A 244 -2.78 -11.21 1.34
CA GLY A 244 -2.70 -12.65 1.56
C GLY A 244 -3.78 -13.35 0.73
N THR A 245 -4.57 -14.22 1.34
CA THR A 245 -5.58 -15.00 0.61
C THR A 245 -6.62 -14.12 -0.11
N ALA A 246 -6.93 -12.93 0.41
CA ALA A 246 -7.89 -12.01 -0.20
C ALA A 246 -7.45 -11.59 -1.62
N THR A 247 -6.17 -11.27 -1.83
CA THR A 247 -5.60 -10.95 -3.14
C THR A 247 -5.89 -12.06 -4.16
N TYR A 248 -5.57 -13.32 -3.85
CA TYR A 248 -5.80 -14.42 -4.77
C TYR A 248 -7.29 -14.70 -5.02
N ASN A 249 -8.11 -14.61 -3.97
CA ASN A 249 -9.55 -14.84 -4.07
C ASN A 249 -10.22 -13.76 -4.92
N ASN A 250 -9.84 -12.50 -4.74
CA ASN A 250 -10.36 -11.39 -5.53
C ASN A 250 -9.97 -11.54 -7.00
N PHE A 251 -8.72 -11.89 -7.30
CA PHE A 251 -8.31 -12.18 -8.68
C PHE A 251 -9.19 -13.26 -9.32
N TYR A 252 -9.38 -14.38 -8.62
CA TYR A 252 -10.23 -15.47 -9.12
C TYR A 252 -11.69 -15.03 -9.28
N ASN A 253 -12.24 -14.25 -8.35
CA ASN A 253 -13.61 -13.76 -8.43
C ASN A 253 -13.82 -12.84 -9.63
N TYR A 254 -12.81 -12.03 -9.99
CA TYR A 254 -12.91 -11.09 -11.10
C TYR A 254 -12.56 -11.71 -12.45
N PHE A 255 -11.62 -12.67 -12.48
CA PHE A 255 -11.02 -13.14 -13.72
C PHE A 255 -11.00 -14.66 -13.88
N GLY A 256 -11.56 -15.41 -12.94
CA GLY A 256 -11.62 -16.88 -12.99
C GLY A 256 -12.64 -17.41 -14.00
N ASP A 257 -13.74 -16.69 -14.21
CA ASP A 257 -14.76 -17.03 -15.21
C ASP A 257 -14.37 -16.51 -16.61
N PRO A 258 -14.03 -17.40 -17.57
CA PRO A 258 -13.59 -16.97 -18.90
C PRO A 258 -14.67 -16.23 -19.70
N ALA A 259 -15.95 -16.34 -19.33
CA ALA A 259 -17.03 -15.63 -20.01
C ALA A 259 -17.09 -14.13 -19.68
N SER A 260 -16.61 -13.74 -18.50
CA SER A 260 -16.69 -12.35 -17.99
C SER A 260 -15.32 -11.69 -17.79
N ALA A 261 -14.25 -12.47 -17.68
CA ALA A 261 -12.95 -11.98 -17.26
C ALA A 261 -12.37 -10.85 -18.13
N GLN A 262 -12.44 -10.95 -19.46
CA GLN A 262 -11.95 -9.90 -20.35
C GLN A 262 -12.75 -8.60 -20.18
N GLN A 263 -14.08 -8.67 -20.11
CA GLN A 263 -14.92 -7.50 -19.89
C GLN A 263 -14.62 -6.83 -18.55
N ASN A 264 -14.41 -7.63 -17.49
CA ASN A 264 -14.04 -7.11 -16.17
C ASN A 264 -12.70 -6.37 -16.24
N TRP A 265 -11.69 -6.97 -16.87
CA TRP A 265 -10.38 -6.33 -17.06
C TRP A 265 -10.50 -5.01 -17.81
N GLU A 266 -11.18 -4.99 -18.95
CA GLU A 266 -11.39 -3.78 -19.75
C GLU A 266 -12.15 -2.69 -18.99
N THR A 267 -13.10 -3.09 -18.14
CA THR A 267 -13.87 -2.16 -17.29
C THR A 267 -12.96 -1.50 -16.23
N TYR A 268 -12.20 -2.30 -15.48
CA TYR A 268 -11.32 -1.76 -14.44
C TYR A 268 -10.15 -0.97 -15.04
N ALA A 269 -9.64 -1.41 -16.21
CA ALA A 269 -8.67 -0.64 -16.97
C ALA A 269 -9.23 0.74 -17.35
N ALA A 270 -10.47 0.80 -17.87
CA ALA A 270 -11.09 2.07 -18.23
C ALA A 270 -11.31 3.00 -17.02
N GLU A 271 -11.63 2.45 -15.84
CA GLU A 271 -11.72 3.24 -14.61
C GLU A 271 -10.37 3.87 -14.22
N VAL A 272 -9.29 3.09 -14.29
CA VAL A 272 -7.93 3.56 -14.00
C VAL A 272 -7.45 4.56 -15.05
N GLU A 273 -7.65 4.29 -16.34
CA GLU A 273 -7.24 5.18 -17.43
C GLU A 273 -8.09 6.44 -17.56
N ALA A 274 -9.26 6.50 -16.92
CA ALA A 274 -10.06 7.72 -16.82
C ALA A 274 -9.46 8.76 -15.87
N LEU A 275 -8.48 8.37 -15.04
CA LEU A 275 -7.75 9.28 -14.16
C LEU A 275 -6.73 10.11 -14.95
N ASP A 276 -6.36 11.27 -14.39
CA ASP A 276 -5.39 12.17 -15.00
C ASP A 276 -3.96 11.81 -14.57
N TRP A 277 -3.30 10.98 -15.37
CA TRP A 277 -1.94 10.50 -15.09
C TRP A 277 -0.81 11.40 -15.60
N ASN A 278 -1.13 12.32 -16.52
CA ASN A 278 -0.13 13.02 -17.33
C ASN A 278 -0.10 14.53 -17.08
N HIS A 279 -0.99 15.10 -16.26
CA HIS A 279 -1.14 16.55 -16.14
C HIS A 279 -1.20 17.05 -14.69
N GLY A 280 -0.07 17.54 -14.19
CA GLY A 280 -0.02 18.35 -12.97
C GLY A 280 -0.61 19.76 -13.14
N GLY A 281 -1.86 19.89 -13.63
CA GLY A 281 -2.41 21.23 -13.87
C GLY A 281 -3.90 21.47 -14.16
N ARG A 282 -4.79 20.50 -14.46
CA ARG A 282 -6.26 20.77 -14.56
C ARG A 282 -7.13 19.53 -14.32
N TYR A 283 -7.91 19.55 -13.24
CA TYR A 283 -8.86 18.50 -12.87
C TYR A 283 -10.10 18.42 -13.79
N PRO A 284 -10.64 17.22 -13.96
CA PRO A 284 -11.99 16.91 -13.52
C PRO A 284 -11.92 16.24 -12.14
N GLU A 285 -12.86 16.61 -11.25
CA GLU A 285 -13.13 15.84 -10.03
C GLU A 285 -13.27 14.36 -10.38
N THR A 286 -12.47 13.51 -9.74
CA THR A 286 -12.67 12.07 -9.77
C THR A 286 -14.06 11.78 -9.21
N ARG A 287 -14.97 11.26 -10.04
CA ARG A 287 -16.27 10.71 -9.59
C ARG A 287 -16.10 9.37 -8.86
N ALA A 288 -15.06 9.24 -8.05
CA ALA A 288 -14.56 7.96 -7.61
C ALA A 288 -15.01 7.64 -6.17
N GLU A 289 -15.05 6.35 -5.88
CA GLU A 289 -15.37 5.75 -4.58
C GLU A 289 -14.43 6.26 -3.47
N PHE A 290 -14.72 5.91 -2.22
CA PHE A 290 -13.83 6.25 -1.10
C PHE A 290 -12.40 5.72 -1.37
N GLU A 291 -11.36 6.54 -1.17
CA GLU A 291 -9.98 6.23 -1.61
C GLU A 291 -9.36 4.96 -1.00
N LEU A 292 -9.97 4.44 0.08
CA LEU A 292 -9.56 3.19 0.74
C LEU A 292 -10.30 1.94 0.22
N GLU A 293 -11.08 2.07 -0.85
CA GLU A 293 -11.83 1.00 -1.51
C GLU A 293 -11.43 0.93 -3.00
N SER A 294 -10.47 0.08 -3.33
CA SER A 294 -9.96 -0.07 -4.72
C SER A 294 -9.59 -1.52 -5.06
N TRP A 295 -10.45 -2.45 -4.66
CA TRP A 295 -10.25 -3.90 -4.68
C TRP A 295 -10.04 -4.49 -6.07
N THR A 296 -10.59 -3.86 -7.12
CA THR A 296 -10.60 -4.34 -8.51
C THR A 296 -9.40 -3.85 -9.33
N TRP A 297 -8.73 -2.80 -8.87
CA TRP A 297 -7.65 -2.13 -9.60
C TRP A 297 -6.24 -2.72 -9.48
N PRO A 298 -5.85 -3.49 -8.43
CA PRO A 298 -4.43 -3.78 -8.22
C PRO A 298 -3.79 -4.55 -9.37
N TYR A 299 -4.56 -5.43 -10.03
CA TYR A 299 -4.07 -6.26 -11.13
C TYR A 299 -3.81 -5.45 -12.40
N TYR A 300 -4.70 -4.52 -12.75
CA TYR A 300 -4.46 -3.62 -13.87
C TYR A 300 -3.34 -2.63 -13.55
N LEU A 301 -3.34 -2.05 -12.34
CA LEU A 301 -2.28 -1.15 -11.90
C LEU A 301 -0.90 -1.81 -11.97
N ALA A 302 -0.78 -3.10 -11.64
CA ALA A 302 0.48 -3.82 -11.79
C ALA A 302 1.02 -3.89 -13.24
N THR A 303 0.23 -3.54 -14.26
CA THR A 303 0.72 -3.40 -15.65
C THR A 303 1.21 -1.98 -15.97
N ARG A 304 0.85 -0.99 -15.14
CA ARG A 304 1.20 0.42 -15.37
C ARG A 304 2.65 0.72 -14.97
N PRO A 305 3.29 1.72 -15.61
CA PRO A 305 4.58 2.22 -15.17
C PRO A 305 4.55 2.68 -13.71
N GLY A 306 5.57 2.30 -12.93
CA GLY A 306 5.71 2.72 -11.53
C GLY A 306 4.87 1.93 -10.53
N TYR A 307 4.15 0.89 -10.95
CA TYR A 307 3.41 -0.01 -10.07
C TYR A 307 3.89 -1.46 -10.20
N ARG A 308 4.11 -2.12 -9.06
CA ARG A 308 4.36 -3.57 -8.96
C ARG A 308 3.43 -4.21 -7.94
N LEU A 309 3.09 -5.48 -8.14
CA LEU A 309 2.37 -6.32 -7.18
C LEU A 309 3.39 -7.23 -6.47
N VAL A 310 3.55 -7.04 -5.16
CA VAL A 310 4.46 -7.82 -4.31
C VAL A 310 3.65 -8.86 -3.57
N MET A 311 3.98 -10.13 -3.78
CA MET A 311 3.18 -11.24 -3.24
C MET A 311 4.01 -12.50 -2.99
N GLN A 312 3.41 -13.43 -2.24
CA GLN A 312 4.07 -14.66 -1.82
C GLN A 312 4.39 -15.57 -3.03
N ASN A 313 3.45 -15.69 -3.97
CA ASN A 313 3.59 -16.57 -5.14
C ASN A 313 2.59 -16.21 -6.24
N GLY A 314 3.02 -15.42 -7.22
CA GLY A 314 2.26 -14.98 -8.37
C GLY A 314 1.81 -16.11 -9.30
N ALA A 315 2.47 -17.27 -9.28
CA ALA A 315 2.05 -18.43 -10.05
C ALA A 315 0.68 -18.99 -9.60
N LEU A 316 0.20 -18.60 -8.41
CA LEU A 316 -1.14 -18.97 -7.93
C LEU A 316 -2.26 -18.07 -8.49
N LEU A 317 -1.93 -17.02 -9.23
CA LEU A 317 -2.91 -16.25 -10.01
C LEU A 317 -3.22 -17.01 -11.32
N GLU A 318 -4.19 -17.94 -11.26
CA GLU A 318 -4.61 -18.72 -12.43
C GLU A 318 -5.93 -18.20 -13.02
N SER A 319 -6.01 -18.10 -14.34
CA SER A 319 -7.25 -17.89 -15.10
C SER A 319 -7.27 -18.82 -16.32
N SER A 320 -8.46 -19.32 -16.66
CA SER A 320 -8.69 -20.11 -17.87
C SER A 320 -8.95 -19.24 -19.11
N CYS A 321 -9.09 -17.92 -18.94
CA CYS A 321 -9.28 -16.97 -20.03
C CYS A 321 -7.93 -16.65 -20.71
N PRO A 322 -7.74 -16.96 -22.01
CA PRO A 322 -6.46 -16.69 -22.69
C PRO A 322 -6.04 -15.22 -22.64
N PHE A 323 -7.02 -14.30 -22.73
CA PHE A 323 -6.77 -12.87 -22.62
C PHE A 323 -6.15 -12.51 -21.25
N ILE A 324 -6.67 -13.05 -20.15
CA ILE A 324 -6.12 -12.80 -18.81
C ILE A 324 -4.77 -13.48 -18.63
N THR A 325 -4.58 -14.68 -19.19
CA THR A 325 -3.27 -15.35 -19.18
C THR A 325 -2.20 -14.49 -19.87
N ASP A 326 -2.54 -13.78 -20.94
CA ASP A 326 -1.64 -12.83 -21.58
C ASP A 326 -1.39 -11.61 -20.69
N LYS A 327 -2.44 -11.06 -20.05
CA LYS A 327 -2.32 -9.93 -19.11
C LYS A 327 -1.50 -10.22 -17.87
N LEU A 328 -1.55 -11.43 -17.32
CA LEU A 328 -0.67 -11.86 -16.24
C LEU A 328 0.82 -11.74 -16.59
N ARG A 329 1.20 -11.89 -17.87
CA ARG A 329 2.60 -11.72 -18.32
C ARG A 329 3.00 -10.26 -18.48
N GLU A 330 2.04 -9.35 -18.57
CA GLU A 330 2.26 -7.90 -18.61
C GLU A 330 2.38 -7.30 -17.20
N MET A 331 1.86 -8.00 -16.18
CA MET A 331 1.93 -7.55 -14.79
C MET A 331 3.36 -7.61 -14.26
N GLN A 332 3.76 -6.54 -13.56
CA GLN A 332 4.99 -6.48 -12.78
C GLN A 332 4.73 -7.14 -11.43
N ILE A 333 4.89 -8.45 -11.38
CA ILE A 333 4.77 -9.25 -10.15
C ILE A 333 6.16 -9.50 -9.58
N GLU A 334 6.31 -9.23 -8.28
CA GLU A 334 7.46 -9.61 -7.49
C GLU A 334 7.07 -10.73 -6.52
N ASP A 335 7.58 -11.92 -6.80
CA ASP A 335 7.44 -13.08 -5.93
C ASP A 335 8.51 -13.03 -4.85
N ILE A 336 8.10 -12.75 -3.62
CA ILE A 336 9.02 -12.72 -2.49
C ILE A 336 8.32 -13.19 -1.23
N GLN A 337 8.96 -14.11 -0.52
CA GLN A 337 8.45 -14.60 0.75
C GLN A 337 8.91 -13.71 1.90
N PRO A 338 8.08 -13.45 2.92
CA PRO A 338 8.49 -12.63 4.06
C PRO A 338 9.69 -13.20 4.82
N TYR A 339 9.81 -14.53 4.90
CA TYR A 339 10.96 -15.17 5.54
C TYR A 339 12.25 -14.93 4.74
N GLU A 340 12.18 -14.82 3.41
CA GLU A 340 13.34 -14.47 2.58
C GLU A 340 13.77 -13.03 2.89
N MET A 341 12.84 -12.08 2.90
CA MET A 341 13.11 -10.68 3.29
C MET A 341 13.78 -10.61 4.67
N LEU A 342 13.20 -11.28 5.67
CA LEU A 342 13.77 -11.34 7.03
C LEU A 342 15.19 -11.91 7.02
N SER A 343 15.43 -12.99 6.27
CA SER A 343 16.75 -13.63 6.19
C SER A 343 17.84 -12.74 5.59
N THR A 344 17.46 -11.85 4.64
CA THR A 344 18.39 -10.90 4.00
C THR A 344 18.79 -9.72 4.88
N LEU A 345 18.01 -9.43 5.93
CA LEU A 345 18.33 -8.33 6.84
C LEU A 345 19.58 -8.63 7.67
N PRO A 346 20.43 -7.61 7.95
CA PRO A 346 21.48 -7.73 8.96
C PRO A 346 20.91 -8.17 10.31
N GLU A 347 21.71 -8.85 11.12
CA GLU A 347 21.26 -9.38 12.42
C GLU A 347 20.64 -8.30 13.32
N SER A 348 21.23 -7.10 13.37
CA SER A 348 20.69 -5.98 14.15
C SER A 348 19.30 -5.54 13.66
N ALA A 349 19.06 -5.57 12.35
CA ALA A 349 17.76 -5.24 11.77
C ALA A 349 16.73 -6.35 12.03
N ARG A 350 17.13 -7.63 11.98
CA ARG A 350 16.27 -8.75 12.40
C ARG A 350 15.85 -8.62 13.87
N ARG A 351 16.80 -8.31 14.77
CA ARG A 351 16.50 -8.07 16.19
C ARG A 351 15.57 -6.88 16.37
N GLN A 352 15.78 -5.80 15.63
CA GLN A 352 14.87 -4.66 15.65
C GLN A 352 13.46 -5.00 15.15
N PHE A 353 13.33 -5.85 14.12
CA PHE A 353 12.03 -6.35 13.67
C PHE A 353 11.30 -7.11 14.78
N TYR A 354 12.02 -7.95 15.53
CA TYR A 354 11.47 -8.69 16.66
C TYR A 354 11.05 -7.75 17.80
N ASP A 355 11.86 -6.76 18.14
CA ASP A 355 11.52 -5.75 19.14
C ASP A 355 10.27 -4.95 18.73
N MET A 356 10.20 -4.52 17.46
CA MET A 356 9.01 -3.88 16.90
C MET A 356 7.78 -4.77 17.05
N ALA A 357 7.90 -6.06 16.77
CA ALA A 357 6.82 -7.03 16.87
C ALA A 357 6.47 -7.46 18.31
N GLY A 358 7.26 -7.06 19.32
CA GLY A 358 7.14 -7.60 20.68
C GLY A 358 7.46 -9.10 20.76
N PHE A 359 8.32 -9.60 19.89
CA PHE A 359 8.69 -11.01 19.77
C PHE A 359 10.02 -11.31 20.47
N ASP A 360 9.99 -12.20 21.46
CA ASP A 360 11.18 -12.65 22.18
C ASP A 360 11.82 -13.85 21.49
N TYR A 361 12.65 -13.58 20.48
CA TYR A 361 13.31 -14.62 19.67
C TYR A 361 14.10 -15.61 20.54
N ASP A 362 14.91 -15.13 21.49
CA ASP A 362 15.81 -16.01 22.25
C ASP A 362 15.02 -16.95 23.17
N LYS A 363 13.95 -16.44 23.79
CA LYS A 363 13.05 -17.29 24.59
C LYS A 363 12.44 -18.40 23.75
N PHE A 364 11.94 -18.09 22.56
CA PHE A 364 11.32 -19.12 21.73
C PHE A 364 12.36 -20.05 21.13
N ALA A 365 13.49 -19.56 20.59
CA ALA A 365 14.57 -20.44 20.13
C ALA A 365 15.00 -21.43 21.22
N ALA A 366 15.19 -20.96 22.46
CA ALA A 366 15.50 -21.84 23.60
C ALA A 366 14.37 -22.85 23.92
N LEU A 367 13.11 -22.50 23.66
CA LEU A 367 11.98 -23.42 23.80
C LEU A 367 12.00 -24.52 22.74
N PHE A 368 12.33 -24.21 21.48
CA PHE A 368 12.46 -25.17 20.39
C PHE A 368 13.70 -26.06 20.54
N ASP A 369 14.76 -25.55 21.14
CA ASP A 369 16.02 -26.29 21.33
C ASP A 369 16.06 -27.04 22.66
N ALA A 370 14.96 -27.05 23.43
CA ALA A 370 14.89 -27.61 24.78
C ALA A 370 15.06 -29.14 24.82
N SER A 371 14.83 -29.83 23.71
CA SER A 371 14.93 -31.29 23.60
C SER A 371 15.50 -31.71 22.24
N PRO A 372 16.11 -32.91 22.13
CA PRO A 372 16.71 -33.39 20.88
C PRO A 372 15.70 -33.95 19.87
N LYS A 373 14.39 -33.91 20.18
CA LYS A 373 13.34 -34.31 19.24
C LYS A 373 13.18 -33.26 18.14
N GLY A 374 12.52 -33.64 17.04
CA GLY A 374 12.11 -32.64 16.05
C GLY A 374 10.98 -31.75 16.58
N ASN A 375 10.80 -30.56 16.04
CA ASN A 375 9.74 -29.66 16.46
C ASN A 375 8.56 -29.67 15.47
N LEU A 376 7.36 -29.94 15.99
CA LEU A 376 6.12 -30.00 15.21
C LEU A 376 5.14 -28.93 15.69
N ILE A 377 4.66 -28.08 14.78
CA ILE A 377 3.61 -27.10 15.10
C ILE A 377 2.26 -27.51 14.50
N ILE A 378 1.22 -27.49 15.34
CA ILE A 378 -0.18 -27.66 14.95
C ILE A 378 -0.86 -26.28 14.90
N ILE A 379 -1.48 -25.97 13.76
CA ILE A 379 -2.28 -24.76 13.55
C ILE A 379 -3.75 -25.02 13.90
N GLY A 380 -4.23 -24.34 14.94
CA GLY A 380 -5.63 -24.37 15.35
C GLY A 380 -6.53 -23.42 14.56
N THR A 381 -7.83 -23.50 14.82
CA THR A 381 -8.86 -22.63 14.24
C THR A 381 -9.76 -22.03 15.32
N SER A 382 -10.58 -21.04 14.94
CA SER A 382 -11.72 -20.60 15.74
C SER A 382 -12.90 -21.57 15.60
N HIS A 383 -13.74 -21.62 16.62
CA HIS A 383 -14.88 -22.53 16.70
C HIS A 383 -16.21 -21.80 16.60
N GLN A 384 -17.20 -22.44 15.96
CA GLN A 384 -18.57 -21.93 15.90
C GLN A 384 -19.47 -22.59 16.95
N ASN A 385 -19.08 -23.78 17.44
CA ASN A 385 -19.84 -24.59 18.38
C ASN A 385 -18.96 -25.66 19.05
N ALA A 386 -19.50 -26.34 20.07
CA ALA A 386 -18.81 -27.39 20.80
C ALA A 386 -18.38 -28.60 19.93
N ALA A 387 -19.07 -28.86 18.82
CA ALA A 387 -18.67 -29.94 17.93
C ALA A 387 -17.37 -29.61 17.18
N SER A 388 -17.20 -28.35 16.73
CA SER A 388 -15.92 -27.89 16.15
C SER A 388 -14.78 -27.90 17.18
N GLU A 389 -15.05 -27.55 18.44
CA GLU A 389 -14.05 -27.60 19.53
C GLU A 389 -13.58 -29.04 19.77
N GLN A 390 -14.53 -29.98 19.86
CA GLN A 390 -14.23 -31.40 20.05
C GLN A 390 -13.47 -31.97 18.86
N GLN A 391 -13.84 -31.60 17.63
CA GLN A 391 -13.14 -32.05 16.43
C GLN A 391 -11.66 -31.61 16.42
N GLN A 392 -11.36 -30.35 16.75
CA GLN A 392 -9.97 -29.89 16.89
C GLN A 392 -9.22 -30.70 17.96
N ARG A 393 -9.86 -30.95 19.10
CA ARG A 393 -9.28 -31.76 20.18
C ARG A 393 -8.96 -33.18 19.72
N ASP A 394 -9.84 -33.79 18.94
CA ASP A 394 -9.66 -35.15 18.41
C ASP A 394 -8.52 -35.20 17.37
N TYR A 395 -8.40 -34.19 16.51
CA TYR A 395 -7.25 -34.08 15.60
C TYR A 395 -5.94 -33.91 16.36
N VAL A 396 -5.91 -33.03 17.37
CA VAL A 396 -4.71 -32.85 18.22
C VAL A 396 -4.33 -34.16 18.91
N ALA A 397 -5.31 -34.90 19.45
CA ALA A 397 -5.06 -36.20 20.06
C ALA A 397 -4.44 -37.20 19.07
N ARG A 398 -4.92 -37.22 17.82
CA ARG A 398 -4.36 -38.06 16.74
C ARG A 398 -2.90 -37.68 16.43
N ILE A 399 -2.61 -36.39 16.25
CA ILE A 399 -1.24 -35.90 15.99
C ILE A 399 -0.30 -36.23 17.14
N VAL A 400 -0.73 -36.00 18.38
CA VAL A 400 0.06 -36.33 19.58
C VAL A 400 0.36 -37.83 19.64
N GLY A 401 -0.63 -38.68 19.36
CA GLY A 401 -0.44 -40.13 19.31
C GLY A 401 0.50 -40.59 18.18
N GLN A 402 0.44 -39.96 17.01
CA GLN A 402 1.22 -40.34 15.83
C GLN A 402 2.67 -39.83 15.89
N TYR A 403 2.89 -38.62 16.40
CA TYR A 403 4.18 -37.92 16.28
C TYR A 403 4.88 -37.64 17.62
N GLY A 404 4.18 -37.64 18.76
CA GLY A 404 4.73 -37.18 20.06
C GLY A 404 5.93 -37.97 20.61
N ALA A 405 6.18 -39.17 20.10
CA ALA A 405 7.37 -39.94 20.43
C ALA A 405 8.65 -39.35 19.79
N ALA A 406 8.54 -38.84 18.56
CA ALA A 406 9.66 -38.33 17.77
C ALA A 406 9.74 -36.81 17.72
N TYR A 407 8.65 -36.12 18.06
CA TYR A 407 8.55 -34.67 18.01
C TYR A 407 8.12 -34.06 19.35
N ASP A 408 8.64 -32.87 19.65
CA ASP A 408 8.04 -31.95 20.60
C ASP A 408 6.92 -31.18 19.89
N ILE A 409 5.74 -31.15 20.50
CA ILE A 409 4.52 -30.68 19.86
C ILE A 409 4.14 -29.32 20.42
N PHE A 410 4.03 -28.36 19.51
CA PHE A 410 3.58 -27.01 19.80
C PHE A 410 2.20 -26.80 19.18
N PHE A 411 1.29 -26.20 19.92
CA PHE A 411 -0.03 -25.85 19.40
C PHE A 411 -0.19 -24.33 19.34
N LYS A 412 -0.47 -23.80 18.16
CA LYS A 412 -0.84 -22.39 17.97
C LYS A 412 -2.36 -22.27 17.90
N PRO A 413 -3.01 -21.76 18.95
CA PRO A 413 -4.44 -21.47 18.88
C PRO A 413 -4.71 -20.27 17.96
N HIS A 414 -5.89 -20.28 17.35
CA HIS A 414 -6.45 -19.07 16.75
C HIS A 414 -6.65 -18.00 17.85
N PRO A 415 -6.47 -16.69 17.58
CA PRO A 415 -6.63 -15.66 18.61
C PRO A 415 -8.00 -15.65 19.34
N ALA A 416 -9.04 -16.17 18.68
CA ALA A 416 -10.38 -16.30 19.24
C ALA A 416 -10.66 -17.66 19.92
N ASP A 417 -9.72 -18.60 19.87
CA ASP A 417 -9.88 -19.92 20.49
C ASP A 417 -9.55 -19.85 22.00
N THR A 418 -10.55 -20.12 22.83
CA THR A 418 -10.39 -20.28 24.28
C THR A 418 -10.53 -21.74 24.73
N SER A 419 -10.94 -22.64 23.83
CA SER A 419 -11.21 -24.05 24.13
C SER A 419 -9.93 -24.86 24.36
N SER A 420 -8.82 -24.43 23.78
CA SER A 420 -7.51 -25.09 23.89
C SER A 420 -6.74 -24.79 25.17
N ALA A 421 -7.31 -24.00 26.10
CA ALA A 421 -6.63 -23.59 27.33
C ALA A 421 -6.17 -24.77 28.22
N SER A 422 -6.83 -25.94 28.13
CA SER A 422 -6.44 -27.15 28.87
C SER A 422 -5.46 -28.06 28.15
N TYR A 423 -5.06 -27.76 26.90
CA TYR A 423 -4.34 -28.74 26.06
C TYR A 423 -3.00 -29.19 26.63
N GLU A 424 -2.24 -28.35 27.34
CA GLU A 424 -1.00 -28.80 27.99
C GLU A 424 -1.24 -29.83 29.10
N THR A 425 -2.41 -29.77 29.75
CA THR A 425 -2.83 -30.75 30.78
C THR A 425 -3.43 -32.00 30.13
N ASP A 426 -4.27 -31.83 29.11
CA ASP A 426 -4.96 -32.90 28.41
C ASP A 426 -4.03 -33.76 27.55
N PHE A 427 -2.95 -33.16 27.02
CA PHE A 427 -1.98 -33.78 26.13
C PHE A 427 -0.56 -33.61 26.68
N PRO A 428 -0.09 -34.51 27.57
CA PRO A 428 1.24 -34.41 28.15
C PRO A 428 2.34 -34.33 27.09
N GLY A 429 3.18 -33.29 27.19
CA GLY A 429 4.27 -33.01 26.23
C GLY A 429 3.91 -32.04 25.11
N LEU A 430 2.65 -31.59 25.03
CA LEU A 430 2.24 -30.48 24.17
C LEU A 430 2.47 -29.14 24.88
N THR A 431 3.01 -28.17 24.15
CA THR A 431 3.21 -26.78 24.62
C THR A 431 2.30 -25.81 23.86
N LEU A 432 1.60 -24.92 24.57
CA LEU A 432 0.80 -23.87 23.96
C LEU A 432 1.65 -22.67 23.56
N LEU A 433 1.54 -22.25 22.29
CA LEU A 433 2.11 -21.00 21.81
C LEU A 433 1.15 -19.82 22.07
N PRO A 434 1.65 -18.58 22.22
CA PRO A 434 0.79 -17.43 22.50
C PRO A 434 -0.26 -17.20 21.40
N GLY A 435 -1.55 -17.24 21.76
CA GLY A 435 -2.64 -17.11 20.78
C GLY A 435 -2.74 -15.74 20.10
N GLN A 436 -2.47 -14.65 20.83
CA GLN A 436 -2.64 -13.27 20.33
C GLN A 436 -1.49 -12.76 19.46
N MET A 437 -0.35 -13.46 19.42
CA MET A 437 0.79 -13.07 18.61
C MET A 437 0.55 -13.48 17.15
N PRO A 438 0.85 -12.61 16.15
CA PRO A 438 0.79 -13.00 14.75
C PRO A 438 1.74 -14.17 14.50
N PHE A 439 1.19 -15.28 14.01
CA PHE A 439 1.93 -16.53 13.90
C PHE A 439 2.99 -16.48 12.79
N GLU A 440 2.77 -15.62 11.80
CA GLU A 440 3.71 -15.27 10.75
C GLU A 440 5.12 -14.96 11.30
N ILE A 441 5.22 -14.07 12.29
CA ILE A 441 6.51 -13.68 12.89
C ILE A 441 7.21 -14.90 13.49
N PHE A 442 6.44 -15.73 14.20
CA PHE A 442 6.96 -16.93 14.84
C PHE A 442 7.57 -17.88 13.83
N VAL A 443 6.83 -18.20 12.76
CA VAL A 443 7.27 -19.16 11.76
C VAL A 443 8.40 -18.63 10.92
N TRP A 444 8.37 -17.37 10.48
CA TRP A 444 9.44 -16.83 9.65
C TRP A 444 10.76 -16.73 10.43
N SER A 445 10.68 -16.32 11.71
CA SER A 445 11.86 -16.12 12.54
C SER A 445 12.49 -17.43 12.99
N LEU A 446 11.68 -18.46 13.24
CA LEU A 446 12.12 -19.75 13.78
C LEU A 446 12.05 -20.87 12.75
N MET A 447 11.94 -20.54 11.46
CA MET A 447 11.73 -21.55 10.41
C MET A 447 12.76 -22.67 10.49
N ASP A 448 14.03 -22.34 10.76
CA ASP A 448 15.12 -23.32 10.85
C ASP A 448 14.99 -24.28 12.05
N HIS A 449 14.22 -23.91 13.07
CA HIS A 449 13.94 -24.74 14.23
C HIS A 449 12.67 -25.59 14.07
N VAL A 450 11.88 -25.39 13.01
CA VAL A 450 10.62 -26.11 12.78
C VAL A 450 10.83 -27.22 11.76
N ASP A 451 10.67 -28.48 12.17
CA ASP A 451 10.81 -29.65 11.29
C ASP A 451 9.50 -29.97 10.56
N MET A 452 8.36 -29.72 11.22
CA MET A 452 7.05 -30.09 10.71
C MET A 452 5.99 -29.06 11.09
N ILE A 453 5.11 -28.73 10.15
CA ILE A 453 3.92 -27.93 10.41
C ILE A 453 2.69 -28.57 9.75
N GLY A 454 1.53 -28.40 10.38
CA GLY A 454 0.26 -28.84 9.83
C GLY A 454 -0.92 -28.35 10.66
N GLY A 455 -2.15 -28.59 10.21
CA GLY A 455 -3.35 -28.24 10.97
C GLY A 455 -4.51 -27.74 10.11
N TYR A 456 -5.32 -26.86 10.66
CA TYR A 456 -6.46 -26.27 9.94
C TYR A 456 -6.00 -25.34 8.81
N PRO A 457 -6.71 -25.33 7.65
CA PRO A 457 -6.39 -24.42 6.55
C PRO A 457 -6.32 -22.96 7.01
N SER A 458 -5.21 -22.29 6.68
CA SER A 458 -4.90 -20.94 7.15
C SER A 458 -4.02 -20.20 6.17
N THR A 459 -4.13 -18.87 6.13
CA THR A 459 -3.26 -17.95 5.37
C THR A 459 -1.79 -18.17 5.68
N VAL A 460 -1.47 -18.62 6.89
CA VAL A 460 -0.12 -18.99 7.34
C VAL A 460 0.59 -19.88 6.32
N PHE A 461 -0.12 -20.87 5.75
CA PHE A 461 0.47 -21.82 4.81
C PHE A 461 0.94 -21.19 3.50
N LEU A 462 0.52 -19.97 3.16
CA LEU A 462 1.08 -19.23 2.03
C LEU A 462 2.51 -18.73 2.27
N THR A 463 2.94 -18.70 3.52
CA THR A 463 4.19 -18.08 3.96
C THR A 463 5.14 -19.05 4.65
N VAL A 464 4.90 -20.36 4.46
CA VAL A 464 5.78 -21.43 4.93
C VAL A 464 6.20 -22.29 3.74
N PRO A 465 7.43 -22.83 3.73
CA PRO A 465 7.84 -23.81 2.73
C PRO A 465 6.89 -25.02 2.70
N VAL A 466 6.36 -25.33 1.52
CA VAL A 466 5.37 -26.42 1.32
C VAL A 466 5.94 -27.77 1.75
N ASP A 467 7.25 -27.98 1.62
CA ASP A 467 7.95 -29.19 2.01
C ASP A 467 8.00 -29.42 3.54
N LYS A 468 7.77 -28.38 4.35
CA LYS A 468 7.59 -28.51 5.81
C LYS A 468 6.16 -28.85 6.21
N VAL A 469 5.18 -28.65 5.32
CA VAL A 469 3.78 -28.99 5.57
C VAL A 469 3.59 -30.49 5.41
N ARG A 470 3.11 -31.17 6.47
CA ARG A 470 2.98 -32.64 6.50
C ARG A 470 1.57 -33.15 6.66
N PHE A 471 0.67 -32.35 7.21
CA PHE A 471 -0.73 -32.73 7.34
C PHE A 471 -1.64 -31.51 7.29
N ILE A 472 -2.84 -31.69 6.73
CA ILE A 472 -3.90 -30.68 6.72
C ILE A 472 -5.20 -31.32 7.18
N PHE A 473 -5.92 -30.63 8.07
CA PHE A 473 -7.23 -31.05 8.54
C PHE A 473 -8.31 -30.68 7.50
N ALA A 474 -8.31 -31.42 6.40
CA ALA A 474 -9.24 -31.32 5.29
C ALA A 474 -9.29 -32.66 4.53
N PRO A 475 -10.38 -32.95 3.79
CA PRO A 475 -10.48 -34.16 2.97
C PRO A 475 -9.43 -34.28 1.86
N ASP A 476 -9.14 -33.18 1.18
CA ASP A 476 -8.22 -33.11 0.04
C ASP A 476 -7.88 -31.64 -0.31
N ALA A 477 -6.99 -31.44 -1.29
CA ALA A 477 -6.62 -30.11 -1.77
C ALA A 477 -7.81 -29.35 -2.39
N GLU A 478 -8.71 -30.02 -3.10
CA GLU A 478 -9.85 -29.38 -3.79
C GLU A 478 -10.83 -28.75 -2.80
N SER A 479 -10.93 -29.31 -1.59
CA SER A 479 -11.77 -28.80 -0.51
C SER A 479 -11.24 -27.50 0.14
N LEU A 480 -10.00 -27.11 -0.13
CA LEU A 480 -9.39 -25.92 0.44
C LEU A 480 -9.88 -24.64 -0.25
N VAL A 481 -9.91 -23.53 0.50
CA VAL A 481 -10.13 -22.21 -0.08
C VAL A 481 -8.95 -21.79 -0.95
N ARG A 482 -9.21 -21.01 -2.00
CA ARG A 482 -8.15 -20.42 -2.80
C ARG A 482 -7.30 -19.46 -1.95
N PRO A 483 -5.98 -19.39 -2.22
CA PRO A 483 -5.22 -20.18 -3.19
C PRO A 483 -4.64 -21.48 -2.61
N LEU A 484 -5.02 -21.90 -1.40
CA LEU A 484 -4.43 -23.08 -0.75
C LEU A 484 -4.72 -24.37 -1.54
N ASN A 485 -5.89 -24.47 -2.17
CA ASN A 485 -6.20 -25.58 -3.07
C ASN A 485 -5.23 -25.70 -4.24
N LEU A 486 -4.74 -24.56 -4.77
CA LEU A 486 -3.73 -24.54 -5.83
C LEU A 486 -2.34 -24.85 -5.26
N LEU A 487 -1.99 -24.24 -4.13
CA LEU A 487 -0.71 -24.43 -3.47
C LEU A 487 -0.45 -25.91 -3.14
N PHE A 488 -1.48 -26.62 -2.68
CA PHE A 488 -1.39 -28.02 -2.29
C PHE A 488 -1.91 -29.01 -3.35
N ARG A 489 -2.28 -28.54 -4.55
CA ARG A 489 -2.82 -29.39 -5.64
C ARG A 489 -1.94 -30.60 -5.92
N ASP A 490 -0.63 -30.38 -5.95
CA ASP A 490 0.38 -31.39 -6.31
C ASP A 490 1.22 -31.83 -5.10
N ALA A 491 0.77 -31.53 -3.87
CA ALA A 491 1.52 -31.81 -2.65
C ALA A 491 1.40 -33.29 -2.22
N ALA A 492 2.24 -34.14 -2.80
CA ALA A 492 2.23 -35.59 -2.57
C ALA A 492 2.57 -36.03 -1.13
N ASN A 493 3.23 -35.17 -0.34
CA ASN A 493 3.72 -35.50 1.01
C ASN A 493 2.81 -34.97 2.14
N VAL A 494 1.61 -34.48 1.80
CA VAL A 494 0.63 -33.96 2.78
C VAL A 494 -0.37 -35.06 3.11
N GLU A 495 -0.46 -35.43 4.39
CA GLU A 495 -1.53 -36.27 4.91
C GLU A 495 -2.82 -35.47 5.08
N TRP A 496 -3.88 -35.89 4.38
CA TRP A 496 -5.22 -35.31 4.51
C TRP A 496 -5.98 -36.00 5.63
N MET A 497 -6.40 -35.24 6.64
CA MET A 497 -7.05 -35.76 7.83
C MET A 497 -8.49 -35.25 7.93
N GLN A 498 -9.43 -36.18 8.02
CA GLN A 498 -10.85 -35.95 8.22
C GLN A 498 -11.32 -36.50 9.56
#